data_AF-A0A1I7U1T1-F1
#
_entry.id   AF-A0A1I7U1T1-F1
#
_cell.length_a   1.000
_cell.length_b   1.000
_cell.length_c   1.000
_cell.angle_alpha   90.00
_cell.angle_beta   90.00
_cell.angle_gamma   90.00
#
_symmetry.space_group_name_H-M   'P 1'
#
loop_
_entity.id
_entity.type
_entity.pdbx_description
1 polymer ?
#
loop_
_entity_poly.entity_id
_entity_poly.type
_entity_poly.pdbx_seq_one_letter_code
_entity_poly.pdbx_strand_id
1 'polypeptide(L)'
;MKNLRIITIGNFKFQINDGDINNLEFHQSSEILNRDLKEMVIDGNSIRYELKEDNIVTTYWTAPVDRTMDLIEYISDLFNIQVEVISFYLFRLPHIVSKMIIDSMNAYEQLLISLCSRRAFSVIKSLRRKSKDFIMKVHNDRVFILEGAEQLVSTQLVQDSKRREIVKVNGRPTSFSCNAWKPSIQTYWEEPVVGTKELIEHMTSLFGVQVNSVLISNNSGTELLNWVLRRQRTIVMLQVSFSDSTEKQFEPEDLKNLIMECAAAKIQLTIQHSKPFEIQDLHKRFKVFQSLRGTWITVDNLMTLDCICIVIKEKRFTCAEMNRFIKHWVNGGSPRLKVFQVKLTEENDEALFEGIDAQWNIEKVCVSESRHNGFFEVFRSDGRTAGFQIYFPFFWFGVWPIDNRNLFELGVF
;
A
#
# COMPACT_ATOMS: atom_id res chain seq x y z
N MET A 1 32.65 -10.19 44.26
CA MET A 1 32.23 -11.20 43.29
C MET A 1 33.01 -10.94 42.02
N LYS A 2 34.10 -11.68 41.79
CA LYS A 2 34.92 -11.54 40.58
C LYS A 2 34.39 -12.61 39.62
N ASN A 3 33.58 -12.21 38.64
CA ASN A 3 33.02 -12.99 37.51
C ASN A 3 31.48 -13.00 37.38
N LEU A 4 30.79 -11.95 37.86
CA LEU A 4 29.38 -11.75 37.51
C LEU A 4 29.22 -11.52 36.00
N ARG A 5 28.28 -12.23 35.37
CA ARG A 5 27.90 -12.10 33.96
C ARG A 5 26.41 -11.84 33.83
N ILE A 6 26.03 -10.97 32.88
CA ILE A 6 24.63 -10.76 32.49
C ILE A 6 24.37 -11.52 31.18
N ILE A 7 23.28 -12.28 31.13
CA ILE A 7 22.82 -12.99 29.94
C ILE A 7 21.38 -12.55 29.64
N THR A 8 21.12 -12.02 28.45
CA THR A 8 19.77 -11.70 27.99
C THR A 8 19.13 -12.92 27.32
N ILE A 9 17.85 -13.16 27.59
CA ILE A 9 17.06 -14.26 27.02
C ILE A 9 15.80 -13.64 26.40
N GLY A 10 15.86 -13.37 25.10
CA GLY A 10 14.82 -12.58 24.43
C GLY A 10 14.81 -11.12 24.89
N ASN A 11 13.67 -10.45 24.76
CA ASN A 11 13.56 -9.00 25.02
C ASN A 11 13.10 -8.64 26.44
N PHE A 12 12.63 -9.62 27.24
CA PHE A 12 11.94 -9.36 28.51
C PHE A 12 12.54 -10.09 29.70
N LYS A 13 13.67 -10.77 29.49
CA LYS A 13 14.32 -11.57 30.53
C LYS A 13 15.83 -11.43 30.44
N PHE A 14 16.47 -11.28 31.59
CA PHE A 14 17.92 -11.43 31.70
C PHE A 14 18.29 -12.03 33.05
N GLN A 15 19.48 -12.61 33.14
CA GLN A 15 19.99 -13.30 34.32
C GLN A 15 21.35 -12.74 34.72
N ILE A 16 21.61 -12.66 36.02
CA ILE A 16 22.93 -12.39 36.60
C ILE A 16 23.45 -13.69 37.21
N ASN A 17 24.66 -14.08 36.84
CA ASN A 17 25.31 -15.32 37.30
C ASN A 17 26.76 -15.06 37.74
N ASP A 18 27.19 -15.58 38.90
CA ASP A 18 28.57 -15.49 39.42
C ASP A 18 29.43 -16.75 39.16
N GLY A 19 28.94 -17.67 38.34
CA GLY A 19 29.62 -18.93 38.00
C GLY A 19 29.24 -20.13 38.89
N ASP A 20 28.65 -19.89 40.06
CA ASP A 20 28.06 -20.92 40.94
C ASP A 20 26.56 -20.64 41.15
N ILE A 21 25.72 -21.66 40.88
CA ILE A 21 24.27 -21.96 41.08
C ILE A 21 23.27 -20.84 41.48
N ASN A 22 23.67 -19.73 42.10
CA ASN A 22 22.83 -18.59 42.44
C ASN A 22 22.60 -17.68 41.22
N ASN A 23 21.54 -17.95 40.46
CA ASN A 23 21.07 -17.08 39.38
C ASN A 23 20.03 -16.10 39.92
N LEU A 24 20.28 -14.80 39.80
CA LEU A 24 19.23 -13.78 39.97
C LEU A 24 18.60 -13.54 38.59
N GLU A 25 17.31 -13.76 38.47
CA GLU A 25 16.59 -13.72 37.20
C GLU A 25 15.63 -12.54 37.17
N PHE A 26 15.74 -11.71 36.14
CA PHE A 26 14.89 -10.55 35.97
C PHE A 26 13.87 -10.82 34.87
N HIS A 27 12.60 -10.66 35.22
CA HIS A 27 11.47 -10.69 34.30
C HIS A 27 10.91 -9.29 34.15
N GLN A 28 10.38 -9.02 32.97
CA GLN A 28 9.68 -7.78 32.70
C GLN A 28 8.28 -8.05 32.23
N SER A 29 7.34 -7.32 32.80
CA SER A 29 5.93 -7.43 32.49
C SER A 29 5.31 -6.05 32.37
N SER A 30 4.35 -5.90 31.46
CA SER A 30 3.45 -4.74 31.41
C SER A 30 2.20 -4.93 32.26
N GLU A 31 1.95 -6.14 32.76
CA GLU A 31 0.76 -6.50 33.53
C GLU A 31 1.08 -6.59 35.02
N ILE A 32 0.47 -5.70 35.81
CA ILE A 32 0.60 -5.68 37.27
C ILE A 32 -0.40 -6.69 37.85
N LEU A 33 0.09 -7.83 38.33
CA LEU A 33 -0.73 -8.91 38.87
C LEU A 33 -0.94 -8.82 40.39
N ASN A 34 -0.13 -8.03 41.10
CA ASN A 34 -0.13 -7.94 42.55
C ASN A 34 -0.24 -6.48 43.04
N ARG A 35 -0.86 -6.24 44.19
CA ARG A 35 -1.13 -4.88 44.73
C ARG A 35 -0.04 -4.36 45.68
N ASP A 36 0.73 -5.26 46.29
CA ASP A 36 1.79 -4.92 47.26
C ASP A 36 3.17 -4.96 46.59
N LEU A 37 3.42 -4.02 45.67
CA LEU A 37 4.68 -3.91 44.94
C LEU A 37 5.68 -3.00 45.66
N LYS A 38 6.96 -3.35 45.60
CA LYS A 38 8.05 -2.47 46.05
C LYS A 38 8.41 -1.49 44.95
N GLU A 39 8.93 -0.32 45.30
CA GLU A 39 9.39 0.68 44.33
C GLU A 39 10.92 0.83 44.36
N MET A 40 11.54 0.98 43.20
CA MET A 40 12.93 1.36 43.01
C MET A 40 13.01 2.53 42.02
N VAL A 41 14.04 3.38 42.13
CA VAL A 41 14.22 4.53 41.23
C VAL A 41 15.41 4.26 40.32
N ILE A 42 15.18 4.28 39.00
CA ILE A 42 16.22 4.20 37.96
C ILE A 42 16.07 5.44 37.06
N ASP A 43 17.14 6.21 36.93
CA ASP A 43 17.19 7.46 36.15
C ASP A 43 16.03 8.43 36.42
N GLY A 44 15.68 8.58 37.70
CA GLY A 44 14.61 9.47 38.16
C GLY A 44 13.19 8.93 37.93
N ASN A 45 13.04 7.70 37.40
CA ASN A 45 11.74 7.04 37.23
C ASN A 45 11.49 6.04 38.37
N SER A 46 10.33 6.12 39.03
CA SER A 46 9.89 5.08 39.98
C SER A 46 9.37 3.87 39.23
N ILE A 47 9.87 2.69 39.59
CA ILE A 47 9.60 1.41 38.96
C ILE A 47 9.14 0.45 40.04
N ARG A 48 8.03 -0.22 39.76
CA ARG A 48 7.48 -1.22 40.65
C ARG A 48 8.09 -2.58 40.35
N TYR A 49 8.38 -3.34 41.41
CA TYR A 49 8.89 -4.69 41.27
C TYR A 49 8.36 -5.60 42.39
N GLU A 50 8.37 -6.91 42.10
CA GLU A 50 8.16 -7.97 43.09
C GLU A 50 9.35 -8.94 43.09
N LEU A 51 9.66 -9.46 44.28
CA LEU A 51 10.61 -10.54 44.49
C LEU A 51 9.81 -11.82 44.70
N LYS A 52 10.00 -12.81 43.82
CA LYS A 52 9.42 -14.15 43.97
C LYS A 52 10.39 -15.06 44.72
N GLU A 53 9.87 -16.16 45.25
CA GLU A 53 10.59 -17.09 46.14
C GLU A 53 11.86 -17.71 45.53
N ASP A 54 12.04 -17.66 44.21
CA ASP A 54 13.14 -18.30 43.46
C ASP A 54 14.22 -17.33 42.92
N ASN A 55 14.56 -16.24 43.64
CA ASN A 55 15.50 -15.21 43.14
C ASN A 55 15.06 -14.58 41.80
N ILE A 56 13.75 -14.57 41.55
CA ILE A 56 13.16 -13.92 40.37
C ILE A 56 12.67 -12.53 40.77
N VAL A 57 13.21 -11.50 40.13
CA VAL A 57 12.76 -10.12 40.23
C VAL A 57 11.87 -9.82 39.03
N THR A 58 10.58 -9.63 39.24
CA THR A 58 9.69 -9.15 38.17
C THR A 58 9.56 -7.63 38.28
N THR A 59 9.98 -6.91 37.25
CA THR A 59 9.86 -5.45 37.14
C THR A 59 8.73 -5.08 36.20
N TYR A 60 7.97 -4.04 36.55
CA TYR A 60 6.78 -3.64 35.80
C TYR A 60 7.01 -2.33 35.07
N TRP A 61 6.89 -2.37 33.75
CA TRP A 61 7.19 -1.26 32.87
C TRP A 61 6.02 -0.96 31.93
N THR A 62 5.78 0.32 31.68
CA THR A 62 4.83 0.76 30.64
C THR A 62 5.35 0.50 29.23
N ALA A 63 6.67 0.46 29.02
CA ALA A 63 7.34 0.13 27.77
C ALA A 63 8.58 -0.76 28.04
N PRO A 64 8.40 -2.10 28.11
CA PRO A 64 9.43 -2.98 28.67
C PRO A 64 10.71 -3.12 27.84
N VAL A 65 10.66 -3.09 26.50
CA VAL A 65 11.87 -3.28 25.66
C VAL A 65 12.88 -2.14 25.82
N ASP A 66 12.44 -0.89 25.67
CA ASP A 66 13.33 0.28 25.75
C ASP A 66 13.98 0.39 27.15
N ARG A 67 13.20 0.07 28.19
CA ARG A 67 13.63 0.18 29.58
C ARG A 67 14.37 -1.06 30.11
N THR A 68 14.42 -2.13 29.32
CA THR A 68 15.28 -3.28 29.59
C THR A 68 16.75 -2.86 29.63
N MET A 69 17.15 -1.99 28.70
CA MET A 69 18.52 -1.51 28.64
C MET A 69 18.87 -0.63 29.83
N ASP A 70 17.98 0.29 30.23
CA ASP A 70 18.17 1.12 31.43
C ASP A 70 18.37 0.26 32.69
N LEU A 71 17.57 -0.81 32.85
CA LEU A 71 17.70 -1.73 33.99
C LEU A 71 19.00 -2.54 33.93
N ILE A 72 19.41 -3.01 32.74
CA ILE A 72 20.67 -3.73 32.55
C ILE A 72 21.86 -2.80 32.84
N GLU A 73 21.82 -1.55 32.41
CA GLU A 73 22.84 -0.54 32.67
C GLU A 73 22.95 -0.25 34.17
N TYR A 74 21.82 0.05 34.84
CA TYR A 74 21.78 0.27 36.28
C TYR A 74 22.39 -0.89 37.09
N ILE A 75 22.03 -2.12 36.73
CA ILE A 75 22.55 -3.33 37.38
C ILE A 75 24.04 -3.51 37.07
N SER A 76 24.45 -3.24 35.83
CA SER A 76 25.86 -3.35 35.44
C SER A 76 26.72 -2.36 36.22
N ASP A 77 26.24 -1.14 36.44
CA ASP A 77 26.89 -0.13 37.26
C ASP A 77 26.91 -0.53 38.74
N LEU A 78 25.77 -0.99 39.27
CA LEU A 78 25.63 -1.37 40.69
C LEU A 78 26.58 -2.52 41.08
N PHE A 79 26.73 -3.51 40.19
CA PHE A 79 27.55 -4.69 40.44
C PHE A 79 28.92 -4.66 39.74
N ASN A 80 29.25 -3.56 39.06
CA ASN A 80 30.48 -3.39 38.28
C ASN A 80 30.72 -4.54 37.28
N ILE A 81 29.68 -4.91 36.53
CA ILE A 81 29.68 -6.01 35.56
C ILE A 81 30.10 -5.47 34.18
N GLN A 82 31.07 -6.14 33.54
CA GLN A 82 31.34 -5.90 32.12
C GLN A 82 30.31 -6.64 31.26
N VAL A 83 29.46 -5.90 30.55
CA VAL A 83 28.54 -6.47 29.57
C VAL A 83 29.32 -6.92 28.33
N GLU A 84 29.55 -8.22 28.20
CA GLU A 84 30.09 -8.81 26.96
C GLU A 84 28.96 -8.94 25.92
N VAL A 85 28.88 -7.97 25.01
CA VAL A 85 27.99 -8.08 23.84
C VAL A 85 28.59 -9.08 22.86
N ILE A 86 28.04 -10.30 22.82
CA ILE A 86 28.41 -11.28 21.79
C ILE A 86 28.02 -10.71 20.42
N SER A 87 29.02 -10.30 19.65
CA SER A 87 28.83 -9.72 18.33
C SER A 87 28.39 -10.78 17.32
N PHE A 88 27.12 -10.73 16.91
CA PHE A 88 26.61 -11.56 15.82
C PHE A 88 26.85 -10.88 14.45
N TYR A 89 27.87 -11.32 13.73
CA TYR A 89 28.20 -10.76 12.41
C TYR A 89 27.36 -11.38 11.30
N LEU A 90 26.17 -10.82 11.04
CA LEU A 90 25.23 -11.30 10.01
C LEU A 90 25.89 -11.60 8.65
N PHE A 91 26.83 -10.76 8.21
CA PHE A 91 27.52 -10.90 6.90
C PHE A 91 28.78 -11.78 6.92
N ARG A 92 29.06 -12.45 8.04
CA ARG A 92 30.11 -13.47 8.15
C ARG A 92 29.54 -14.90 8.29
N LEU A 93 28.21 -15.03 8.32
CA LEU A 93 27.56 -16.33 8.36
C LEU A 93 27.81 -17.10 7.05
N PRO A 94 27.74 -18.45 7.10
CA PRO A 94 27.72 -19.27 5.89
C PRO A 94 26.59 -18.82 4.96
N HIS A 95 26.86 -18.85 3.66
CA HIS A 95 25.95 -18.35 2.62
C HIS A 95 24.53 -18.92 2.71
N ILE A 96 24.39 -20.21 3.08
CA ILE A 96 23.08 -20.86 3.24
C ILE A 96 22.29 -20.21 4.38
N VAL A 97 22.94 -19.96 5.52
CA VAL A 97 22.31 -19.35 6.70
C VAL A 97 21.93 -17.90 6.40
N SER A 98 22.83 -17.11 5.79
CA SER A 98 22.51 -15.73 5.39
C SER A 98 21.32 -15.68 4.45
N LYS A 99 21.24 -16.62 3.49
CA LYS A 99 20.11 -16.70 2.56
C LYS A 99 18.81 -17.01 3.29
N MET A 100 18.79 -18.00 4.19
CA MET A 100 17.59 -18.34 4.96
C MET A 100 17.10 -17.15 5.79
N ILE A 101 18.02 -16.41 6.41
CA ILE A 101 17.69 -15.21 7.18
C ILE A 101 17.11 -14.12 6.26
N ILE A 102 17.76 -13.83 5.13
CA ILE A 102 17.28 -12.80 4.19
C ILE A 102 15.95 -13.18 3.55
N ASP A 103 15.74 -14.45 3.24
CA ASP A 103 14.48 -14.94 2.69
C ASP A 103 13.34 -14.92 3.72
N SER A 104 13.66 -14.86 5.02
CA SER A 104 12.67 -14.64 6.09
C SER A 104 12.38 -13.16 6.37
N MET A 105 13.21 -12.25 5.87
CA MET A 105 13.02 -10.81 6.04
C MET A 105 11.96 -10.28 5.07
N ASN A 106 11.10 -9.40 5.57
CA ASN A 106 10.18 -8.64 4.71
C ASN A 106 10.91 -7.56 3.89
N ALA A 107 10.20 -6.96 2.93
CA ALA A 107 10.74 -5.91 2.07
C ALA A 107 11.28 -4.69 2.85
N TYR A 108 10.68 -4.36 3.99
CA TYR A 108 11.13 -3.26 4.84
C TYR A 108 12.49 -3.55 5.48
N GLU A 109 12.66 -4.71 6.10
CA GLU A 109 13.92 -5.14 6.72
C GLU A 109 15.04 -5.27 5.69
N GLN A 110 14.74 -5.86 4.52
CA GLN A 110 15.68 -5.96 3.40
C GLN A 110 16.14 -4.57 2.94
N LEU A 111 15.22 -3.60 2.86
CA LEU A 111 15.56 -2.23 2.51
C LEU A 111 16.44 -1.57 3.59
N LEU A 112 16.07 -1.66 4.87
CA LEU A 112 16.86 -1.08 5.96
C LEU A 112 18.31 -1.57 5.94
N ILE A 113 18.49 -2.88 5.86
CA ILE A 113 19.83 -3.49 5.82
C ILE A 113 20.59 -3.03 4.58
N SER A 114 19.92 -2.91 3.43
CA SER A 114 20.54 -2.43 2.20
C SER A 114 21.08 -1.00 2.29
N LEU A 115 20.52 -0.16 3.17
CA LEU A 115 20.94 1.23 3.39
C LEU A 115 22.17 1.35 4.30
N CYS A 116 22.50 0.32 5.07
CA CYS A 116 23.62 0.35 6.00
C CYS A 116 25.00 0.41 5.31
N SER A 117 25.16 -0.25 4.14
CA SER A 117 26.41 -0.19 3.37
C SER A 117 26.25 -0.74 1.95
N ARG A 118 27.20 -0.42 1.06
CA ARG A 118 27.28 -1.03 -0.29
C ARG A 118 27.43 -2.55 -0.24
N ARG A 119 28.14 -3.07 0.77
CA ARG A 119 28.28 -4.53 0.98
C ARG A 119 26.95 -5.14 1.37
N ALA A 120 26.25 -4.54 2.32
CA ALA A 120 24.93 -4.99 2.75
C ALA A 120 23.93 -4.97 1.59
N PHE A 121 23.87 -3.88 0.82
CA PHE A 121 23.10 -3.80 -0.42
C PHE A 121 23.39 -4.97 -1.37
N SER A 122 24.67 -5.24 -1.63
CA SER A 122 25.09 -6.30 -2.56
C SER A 122 24.67 -7.69 -2.06
N VAL A 123 24.78 -7.94 -0.75
CA VAL A 123 24.37 -9.19 -0.11
C VAL A 123 22.85 -9.38 -0.16
N ILE A 124 22.06 -8.37 0.22
CA ILE A 124 20.61 -8.46 0.15
C ILE A 124 20.18 -8.70 -1.29
N LYS A 125 20.70 -7.91 -2.24
CA LYS A 125 20.38 -8.01 -3.67
C LYS A 125 20.68 -9.40 -4.25
N SER A 126 21.79 -10.04 -3.85
CA SER A 126 22.21 -11.33 -4.41
C SER A 126 21.52 -12.53 -3.76
N LEU A 127 21.25 -12.45 -2.45
CA LEU A 127 20.74 -13.60 -1.69
C LEU A 127 19.23 -13.67 -1.64
N ARG A 128 18.54 -12.53 -1.69
CA ARG A 128 17.08 -12.49 -1.59
C ARG A 128 16.40 -13.33 -2.66
N ARG A 129 15.28 -13.94 -2.29
CA ARG A 129 14.34 -14.52 -3.23
C ARG A 129 13.73 -13.43 -4.13
N LYS A 130 13.66 -13.74 -5.43
CA LYS A 130 12.87 -12.94 -6.37
C LYS A 130 11.40 -13.29 -6.20
N SER A 131 10.61 -12.36 -5.66
CA SER A 131 9.15 -12.46 -5.63
C SER A 131 8.56 -11.87 -6.91
N LYS A 132 7.50 -12.51 -7.41
CA LYS A 132 6.72 -12.02 -8.57
C LYS A 132 5.61 -11.06 -8.14
N ASP A 133 5.33 -10.96 -6.84
CA ASP A 133 4.18 -10.26 -6.29
C ASP A 133 4.51 -8.83 -5.85
N PHE A 134 5.73 -8.37 -6.13
CA PHE A 134 6.14 -7.01 -5.84
C PHE A 134 5.44 -6.00 -6.74
N ILE A 135 4.71 -5.08 -6.12
CA ILE A 135 4.09 -3.94 -6.79
C ILE A 135 4.69 -2.65 -6.22
N MET A 136 5.42 -1.92 -7.06
CA MET A 136 5.93 -0.60 -6.72
C MET A 136 4.94 0.50 -7.16
N LYS A 137 4.47 1.32 -6.22
CA LYS A 137 3.67 2.51 -6.50
C LYS A 137 4.44 3.75 -6.07
N VAL A 138 4.36 4.84 -6.84
CA VAL A 138 5.15 6.05 -6.57
C VAL A 138 4.28 7.29 -6.57
N HIS A 139 4.64 8.25 -5.74
CA HIS A 139 4.11 9.61 -5.64
C HIS A 139 5.30 10.56 -5.48
N ASN A 140 5.13 11.87 -5.65
CA ASN A 140 6.23 12.84 -5.65
C ASN A 140 7.15 12.79 -4.43
N ASP A 141 6.60 12.49 -3.26
CA ASP A 141 7.30 12.43 -2.00
C ASP A 141 7.25 11.02 -1.38
N ARG A 142 6.77 9.99 -2.10
CA ARG A 142 6.59 8.66 -1.52
C ARG A 142 6.85 7.52 -2.50
N VAL A 143 7.42 6.45 -1.98
CA VAL A 143 7.54 5.16 -2.66
C VAL A 143 6.87 4.08 -1.81
N PHE A 144 5.99 3.31 -2.43
CA PHE A 144 5.29 2.18 -1.81
C PHE A 144 5.76 0.89 -2.47
N ILE A 145 6.10 -0.11 -1.65
CA ILE A 145 6.34 -1.48 -2.09
C ILE A 145 5.31 -2.37 -1.42
N LEU A 146 4.56 -3.11 -2.23
CA LEU A 146 3.59 -4.11 -1.78
C LEU A 146 4.10 -5.50 -2.13
N GLU A 147 4.08 -6.41 -1.17
CA GLU A 147 4.40 -7.83 -1.35
C GLU A 147 3.35 -8.66 -0.59
N GLY A 148 2.38 -9.22 -1.32
CA GLY A 148 1.23 -9.88 -0.69
C GLY A 148 0.45 -8.92 0.23
N ALA A 149 0.36 -9.26 1.51
CA ALA A 149 -0.30 -8.43 2.54
C ALA A 149 0.65 -7.38 3.17
N GLU A 150 1.95 -7.47 2.90
CA GLU A 150 2.94 -6.56 3.49
C GLU A 150 3.08 -5.29 2.65
N GLN A 151 3.27 -4.17 3.34
CA GLN A 151 3.46 -2.87 2.73
C GLN A 151 4.62 -2.14 3.38
N LEU A 152 5.57 -1.70 2.55
CA LEU A 152 6.61 -0.76 2.91
C LEU A 152 6.25 0.62 2.36
N VAL A 153 6.39 1.65 3.19
CA VAL A 153 6.22 3.06 2.79
C VAL A 153 7.49 3.85 3.02
N SER A 154 8.03 4.46 1.97
CA SER A 154 9.08 5.46 2.10
C SER A 154 8.51 6.85 1.86
N THR A 155 8.80 7.79 2.75
CA THR A 155 8.39 9.20 2.63
C THR A 155 9.60 10.11 2.55
N GLN A 156 9.60 11.02 1.59
CA GLN A 156 10.64 11.99 1.33
C GLN A 156 10.19 13.33 1.86
N LEU A 157 10.96 13.88 2.78
CA LEU A 157 10.64 15.14 3.45
C LEU A 157 11.70 16.18 3.11
N VAL A 158 11.33 17.46 3.22
CA VAL A 158 12.30 18.55 3.09
C VAL A 158 13.29 18.45 4.25
N GLN A 159 14.56 18.67 3.95
CA GLN A 159 15.63 18.67 4.95
C GLN A 159 15.35 19.69 6.06
N ASP A 160 15.39 19.23 7.31
CA ASP A 160 15.29 20.09 8.50
C ASP A 160 16.63 20.11 9.26
N SER A 161 16.74 21.01 10.23
CA SER A 161 17.95 21.20 11.04
C SER A 161 18.14 20.15 12.14
N LYS A 162 17.27 19.13 12.23
CA LYS A 162 17.33 18.14 13.30
C LYS A 162 18.44 17.13 13.02
N ARG A 163 19.25 16.83 14.03
CA ARG A 163 20.22 15.73 13.97
C ARG A 163 19.47 14.41 13.81
N ARG A 164 19.73 13.72 12.71
CA ARG A 164 19.23 12.38 12.41
C ARG A 164 20.38 11.52 11.89
N GLU A 165 20.18 10.21 11.89
CA GLU A 165 21.13 9.28 11.28
C GLU A 165 21.31 9.60 9.80
N ILE A 166 22.50 9.32 9.26
CA ILE A 166 22.81 9.55 7.85
C ILE A 166 22.98 8.20 7.17
N VAL A 167 22.22 7.97 6.10
CA VAL A 167 22.35 6.80 5.22
C VAL A 167 22.78 7.24 3.83
N LYS A 168 23.24 6.29 3.01
CA LYS A 168 23.55 6.53 1.60
C LYS A 168 22.50 5.86 0.72
N VAL A 169 21.61 6.66 0.13
CA VAL A 169 20.68 6.19 -0.91
C VAL A 169 21.34 6.41 -2.26
N ASN A 170 21.57 5.32 -3.01
CA ASN A 170 22.24 5.38 -4.31
C ASN A 170 23.60 6.13 -4.29
N GLY A 171 24.31 6.06 -3.16
CA GLY A 171 25.58 6.76 -2.94
C GLY A 171 25.47 8.21 -2.46
N ARG A 172 24.28 8.81 -2.45
CA ARG A 172 24.04 10.16 -1.92
C ARG A 172 23.72 10.11 -0.42
N PRO A 173 24.40 10.90 0.42
CA PRO A 173 24.08 10.99 1.84
C PRO A 173 22.74 11.71 2.04
N THR A 174 21.90 11.17 2.92
CA THR A 174 20.63 11.79 3.32
C THR A 174 20.37 11.46 4.79
N SER A 175 19.74 12.39 5.50
CA SER A 175 19.22 12.09 6.84
C SER A 175 18.12 11.03 6.74
N PHE A 176 17.99 10.24 7.79
CA PHE A 176 17.16 9.06 7.82
C PHE A 176 16.46 8.91 9.17
N SER A 177 15.23 8.45 9.14
CA SER A 177 14.53 7.92 10.31
C SER A 177 13.66 6.74 9.89
N CYS A 178 13.43 5.82 10.81
CA CYS A 178 12.51 4.71 10.63
C CYS A 178 11.62 4.58 11.86
N ASN A 179 10.47 3.94 11.69
CA ASN A 179 9.55 3.64 12.77
C ASN A 179 9.58 2.14 13.06
N ALA A 180 9.84 1.74 14.30
CA ALA A 180 9.84 0.33 14.70
C ALA A 180 8.45 -0.33 14.60
N TRP A 181 7.38 0.46 14.73
CA TRP A 181 5.98 -0.02 14.82
C TRP A 181 5.26 -0.10 13.48
N LYS A 182 5.78 0.59 12.45
CA LYS A 182 5.18 0.61 11.12
C LYS A 182 6.30 0.52 10.09
N PRO A 183 6.22 -0.40 9.09
CA PRO A 183 7.21 -0.58 8.03
C PRO A 183 7.29 0.67 7.14
N SER A 184 7.90 1.72 7.68
CA SER A 184 7.96 3.04 7.11
C SER A 184 9.29 3.69 7.40
N ILE A 185 9.86 4.28 6.36
CA ILE A 185 11.09 5.04 6.44
C ILE A 185 10.85 6.47 6.00
N GLN A 186 11.60 7.40 6.57
CA GLN A 186 11.65 8.78 6.13
C GLN A 186 13.08 9.13 5.73
N THR A 187 13.22 9.80 4.59
CA THR A 187 14.49 10.31 4.09
C THR A 187 14.35 11.79 3.81
N TYR A 188 15.40 12.57 4.04
CA TYR A 188 15.30 14.03 3.98
C TYR A 188 16.19 14.61 2.90
N TRP A 189 15.60 15.43 2.04
CA TRP A 189 16.22 15.92 0.82
C TRP A 189 15.95 17.41 0.67
N GLU A 190 16.83 18.13 -0.01
CA GLU A 190 16.59 19.53 -0.37
C GLU A 190 15.31 19.65 -1.19
N GLU A 191 15.16 18.77 -2.18
CA GLU A 191 13.93 18.57 -2.95
C GLU A 191 13.41 17.13 -2.77
N PRO A 192 12.23 16.92 -2.15
CA PRO A 192 11.67 15.58 -1.92
C PRO A 192 11.58 14.71 -3.18
N VAL A 193 11.25 15.28 -4.33
CA VAL A 193 11.15 14.55 -5.61
C VAL A 193 12.48 13.97 -6.07
N VAL A 194 13.60 14.62 -5.76
CA VAL A 194 14.95 14.08 -6.01
C VAL A 194 15.14 12.83 -5.17
N GLY A 195 14.78 12.89 -3.89
CA GLY A 195 14.84 11.73 -3.01
C GLY A 195 13.99 10.56 -3.49
N THR A 196 12.80 10.85 -4.02
CA THR A 196 11.90 9.84 -4.57
C THR A 196 12.54 9.16 -5.77
N LYS A 197 13.13 9.94 -6.69
CA LYS A 197 13.86 9.42 -7.85
C LYS A 197 15.02 8.51 -7.42
N GLU A 198 15.84 8.94 -6.47
CA GLU A 198 16.98 8.15 -5.96
C GLU A 198 16.52 6.84 -5.28
N LEU A 199 15.42 6.87 -4.53
CA LEU A 199 14.87 5.66 -3.94
C LEU A 199 14.23 4.72 -4.96
N ILE A 200 13.57 5.24 -5.99
CA ILE A 200 13.08 4.40 -7.10
C ILE A 200 14.27 3.68 -7.74
N GLU A 201 15.41 4.35 -7.98
CA GLU A 201 16.63 3.70 -8.48
C GLU A 201 17.14 2.61 -7.54
N HIS A 202 17.28 2.93 -6.26
CA HIS A 202 17.76 2.00 -5.25
C HIS A 202 16.87 0.76 -5.14
N MET A 203 15.55 0.95 -5.01
CA MET A 203 14.57 -0.13 -4.85
C MET A 203 14.38 -0.93 -6.14
N THR A 204 14.42 -0.29 -7.32
CA THR A 204 14.40 -1.01 -8.61
C THR A 204 15.61 -1.95 -8.72
N SER A 205 16.80 -1.48 -8.31
CA SER A 205 18.03 -2.27 -8.33
C SER A 205 18.05 -3.38 -7.27
N LEU A 206 17.55 -3.08 -6.07
CA LEU A 206 17.49 -4.01 -4.94
C LEU A 206 16.47 -5.11 -5.19
N PHE A 207 15.23 -4.73 -5.54
CA PHE A 207 14.11 -5.64 -5.70
C PHE A 207 13.97 -6.20 -7.13
N GLY A 208 14.62 -5.61 -8.13
CA GLY A 208 14.50 -6.06 -9.53
C GLY A 208 13.10 -5.85 -10.09
N VAL A 209 12.41 -4.79 -9.66
CA VAL A 209 11.02 -4.47 -9.99
C VAL A 209 10.94 -3.11 -10.66
N GLN A 210 9.98 -2.93 -11.56
CA GLN A 210 9.71 -1.64 -12.19
C GLN A 210 8.56 -0.92 -11.48
N VAL A 211 8.42 0.39 -11.73
CA VAL A 211 7.29 1.17 -11.25
C VAL A 211 6.01 0.64 -11.91
N ASN A 212 5.09 0.14 -11.11
CA ASN A 212 3.82 -0.38 -11.60
C ASN A 212 2.77 0.73 -11.73
N SER A 213 2.69 1.58 -10.70
CA SER A 213 1.68 2.64 -10.60
C SER A 213 2.31 3.99 -10.28
N VAL A 214 1.80 5.06 -10.90
CA VAL A 214 2.14 6.44 -10.54
C VAL A 214 0.90 7.14 -10.02
N LEU A 215 1.01 7.79 -8.87
CA LEU A 215 -0.01 8.65 -8.27
C LEU A 215 0.39 10.11 -8.48
N ILE A 216 -0.51 10.89 -9.05
CA ILE A 216 -0.36 12.32 -9.30
C ILE A 216 -1.42 13.05 -8.47
N SER A 217 -0.99 13.94 -7.57
CA SER A 217 -1.90 14.75 -6.74
C SER A 217 -1.92 16.24 -7.08
N ASN A 218 -0.96 16.70 -7.87
CA ASN A 218 -0.78 18.09 -8.31
C ASN A 218 0.09 18.13 -9.57
N ASN A 219 0.24 19.31 -10.17
CA ASN A 219 1.00 19.51 -11.41
C ASN A 219 2.46 19.02 -11.32
N SER A 220 3.12 19.13 -10.17
CA SER A 220 4.49 18.63 -9.98
C SER A 220 4.58 17.10 -10.15
N GLY A 221 3.46 16.37 -10.04
CA GLY A 221 3.39 14.93 -10.29
C GLY A 221 3.67 14.51 -11.73
N THR A 222 3.45 15.41 -12.68
CA THR A 222 3.71 15.16 -14.10
C THR A 222 5.21 15.03 -14.39
N GLU A 223 6.07 15.75 -13.66
CA GLU A 223 7.52 15.66 -13.79
C GLU A 223 8.02 14.26 -13.41
N LEU A 224 7.56 13.73 -12.27
CA LEU A 224 7.90 12.37 -11.84
C LEU A 224 7.39 11.33 -12.84
N LEU A 225 6.15 11.46 -13.32
CA LEU A 225 5.61 10.56 -14.35
C LEU A 225 6.50 10.55 -15.60
N ASN A 226 6.84 11.73 -16.13
CA ASN A 226 7.68 11.86 -17.32
C ASN A 226 9.07 11.26 -17.09
N TRP A 227 9.65 11.46 -15.91
CA TRP A 227 10.93 10.84 -15.56
C TRP A 227 10.84 9.31 -15.47
N VAL A 228 9.77 8.77 -14.87
CA VAL A 228 9.52 7.31 -14.84
C VAL A 228 9.38 6.76 -16.26
N LEU A 229 8.60 7.43 -17.13
CA LEU A 229 8.38 6.99 -18.50
C LEU A 229 9.64 7.05 -19.39
N ARG A 230 10.61 7.92 -19.06
CA ARG A 230 11.93 7.92 -19.72
C ARG A 230 12.76 6.71 -19.31
N ARG A 231 12.61 6.22 -18.08
CA ARG A 231 13.33 5.05 -17.55
C ARG A 231 12.70 3.72 -17.97
N GLN A 232 11.38 3.67 -18.05
CA GLN A 232 10.60 2.50 -18.43
C GLN A 232 9.49 2.91 -19.39
N ARG A 233 9.31 2.13 -20.47
CA ARG A 233 8.40 2.52 -21.56
C ARG A 233 6.93 2.63 -21.16
N THR A 234 6.50 1.89 -20.15
CA THR A 234 5.08 1.78 -19.77
C THR A 234 4.90 1.66 -18.27
N ILE A 235 3.76 2.10 -17.79
CA ILE A 235 3.23 1.81 -16.44
C ILE A 235 1.89 1.09 -16.57
N VAL A 236 1.51 0.32 -15.55
CA VAL A 236 0.24 -0.43 -15.57
C VAL A 236 -0.93 0.48 -15.22
N MET A 237 -0.73 1.35 -14.22
CA MET A 237 -1.78 2.15 -13.62
C MET A 237 -1.35 3.61 -13.46
N LEU A 238 -2.20 4.53 -13.90
CA LEU A 238 -2.10 5.95 -13.54
C LEU A 238 -3.24 6.31 -12.58
N GLN A 239 -2.89 6.86 -11.42
CA GLN A 239 -3.86 7.39 -10.47
C GLN A 239 -3.72 8.91 -10.43
N VAL A 240 -4.83 9.62 -10.66
CA VAL A 240 -4.88 11.09 -10.60
C VAL A 240 -5.86 11.47 -9.51
N SER A 241 -5.38 12.21 -8.51
CA SER A 241 -6.18 12.69 -7.39
C SER A 241 -6.09 14.20 -7.34
N PHE A 242 -7.22 14.88 -7.46
CA PHE A 242 -7.30 16.33 -7.46
C PHE A 242 -8.45 16.78 -6.57
N SER A 243 -8.24 17.84 -5.79
CA SER A 243 -9.27 18.50 -5.00
C SER A 243 -9.03 20.00 -4.94
N ASP A 244 -10.08 20.82 -5.05
CA ASP A 244 -9.98 22.30 -4.98
C ASP A 244 -9.29 22.85 -3.71
N SER A 245 -9.26 22.06 -2.64
CA SER A 245 -8.62 22.44 -1.37
C SER A 245 -7.09 22.42 -1.40
N THR A 246 -6.45 21.99 -2.50
CA THR A 246 -4.98 21.96 -2.60
C THR A 246 -4.45 23.24 -3.24
N GLU A 247 -3.42 23.84 -2.63
CA GLU A 247 -2.78 25.09 -3.08
C GLU A 247 -2.19 25.03 -4.50
N LYS A 248 -1.86 23.83 -5.01
CA LYS A 248 -1.29 23.63 -6.35
C LYS A 248 -2.32 22.95 -7.26
N GLN A 249 -3.13 23.78 -7.90
CA GLN A 249 -4.23 23.31 -8.73
C GLN A 249 -3.73 22.79 -10.09
N PHE A 250 -4.41 21.79 -10.65
CA PHE A 250 -4.32 21.50 -12.07
C PHE A 250 -5.24 22.48 -12.80
N GLU A 251 -4.75 23.08 -13.87
CA GLU A 251 -5.66 23.72 -14.81
C GLU A 251 -6.50 22.62 -15.51
N PRO A 252 -7.79 22.87 -15.80
CA PRO A 252 -8.65 21.93 -16.52
C PRO A 252 -8.01 21.35 -17.79
N GLU A 253 -7.33 22.18 -18.57
CA GLU A 253 -6.72 21.73 -19.82
C GLU A 253 -5.51 20.82 -19.58
N ASP A 254 -4.71 21.06 -18.54
CA ASP A 254 -3.60 20.18 -18.16
C ASP A 254 -4.10 18.81 -17.71
N LEU A 255 -5.19 18.78 -16.94
CA LEU A 255 -5.81 17.54 -16.49
C LEU A 255 -6.39 16.75 -17.67
N LYS A 256 -7.06 17.43 -18.60
CA LYS A 256 -7.56 16.85 -19.83
C LYS A 256 -6.41 16.29 -20.67
N ASN A 257 -5.35 17.05 -20.90
CA ASN A 257 -4.17 16.61 -21.64
C ASN A 257 -3.54 15.38 -20.98
N LEU A 258 -3.38 15.37 -19.65
CA LEU A 258 -2.87 14.23 -18.90
C LEU A 258 -3.71 12.95 -19.12
N ILE A 259 -5.05 13.07 -19.09
CA ILE A 259 -5.96 11.94 -19.32
C ILE A 259 -5.87 11.46 -20.78
N MET A 260 -5.83 12.40 -21.74
CA MET A 260 -5.81 12.10 -23.17
C MET A 260 -4.47 11.54 -23.65
N GLU A 261 -3.36 11.95 -23.07
CA GLU A 261 -2.02 11.44 -23.38
C GLU A 261 -1.68 10.15 -22.61
N CYS A 262 -2.50 9.77 -21.63
CA CYS A 262 -2.27 8.57 -20.82
C CYS A 262 -2.15 7.31 -21.70
N ALA A 263 -1.01 6.64 -21.58
CA ALA A 263 -0.70 5.37 -22.23
C ALA A 263 -0.81 4.16 -21.28
N ALA A 264 -1.19 4.38 -20.01
CA ALA A 264 -1.34 3.30 -19.04
C ALA A 264 -2.52 2.40 -19.39
N ALA A 265 -2.43 1.12 -19.06
CA ALA A 265 -3.52 0.18 -19.30
C ALA A 265 -4.74 0.45 -18.39
N LYS A 266 -4.50 1.03 -17.21
CA LYS A 266 -5.54 1.33 -16.22
C LYS A 266 -5.41 2.79 -15.77
N ILE A 267 -6.54 3.46 -15.59
CA ILE A 267 -6.60 4.82 -15.06
C ILE A 267 -7.66 4.92 -13.97
N GLN A 268 -7.33 5.61 -12.88
CA GLN A 268 -8.26 5.94 -11.81
C GLN A 268 -8.19 7.44 -11.51
N LEU A 269 -9.35 8.06 -11.54
CA LEU A 269 -9.52 9.49 -11.40
C LEU A 269 -10.31 9.77 -10.12
N THR A 270 -9.80 10.67 -9.30
CA THR A 270 -10.46 11.20 -8.10
C THR A 270 -10.40 12.70 -8.23
N ILE A 271 -11.31 13.28 -9.03
CA ILE A 271 -11.24 14.69 -9.43
C ILE A 271 -12.41 15.42 -8.80
N GLN A 272 -12.13 16.23 -7.78
CA GLN A 272 -13.12 17.07 -7.13
C GLN A 272 -12.81 18.52 -7.50
N HIS A 273 -13.58 19.07 -8.44
CA HIS A 273 -13.36 20.39 -9.01
C HIS A 273 -14.60 21.27 -8.81
N SER A 274 -14.38 22.51 -8.39
CA SER A 274 -15.40 23.48 -7.99
C SER A 274 -15.98 24.19 -9.19
N LYS A 275 -15.18 24.34 -10.26
CA LYS A 275 -15.65 24.82 -11.57
C LYS A 275 -16.10 23.64 -12.44
N PRO A 276 -17.01 23.86 -13.40
CA PRO A 276 -17.36 22.86 -14.40
C PRO A 276 -16.10 22.39 -15.14
N PHE A 277 -15.77 21.12 -15.00
CA PHE A 277 -14.78 20.42 -15.80
C PHE A 277 -15.57 19.47 -16.70
N GLU A 278 -15.27 19.43 -17.98
CA GLU A 278 -15.89 18.50 -18.92
C GLU A 278 -14.85 18.12 -19.98
N ILE A 279 -14.83 16.84 -20.32
CA ILE A 279 -14.11 16.36 -21.49
C ILE A 279 -15.19 15.89 -22.45
N GLN A 280 -15.36 16.55 -23.58
CA GLN A 280 -16.22 16.03 -24.64
C GLN A 280 -15.57 14.77 -25.24
N ASP A 281 -16.37 13.72 -25.38
CA ASP A 281 -16.02 12.46 -26.04
C ASP A 281 -14.66 11.86 -25.66
N LEU A 282 -14.68 10.93 -24.71
CA LEU A 282 -13.47 10.32 -24.17
C LEU A 282 -13.04 9.13 -25.04
N HIS A 283 -12.61 9.42 -26.27
CA HIS A 283 -12.11 8.46 -27.26
C HIS A 283 -10.75 7.87 -26.87
N LYS A 284 -10.75 7.11 -25.77
CA LYS A 284 -9.56 6.48 -25.20
C LYS A 284 -9.78 5.00 -24.97
N ARG A 285 -8.68 4.29 -25.11
CA ARG A 285 -8.62 2.85 -24.93
C ARG A 285 -7.94 2.51 -23.62
N PHE A 286 -8.69 1.92 -22.69
CA PHE A 286 -8.15 1.37 -21.45
C PHE A 286 -8.51 -0.11 -21.30
N LYS A 287 -7.86 -0.80 -20.37
CA LYS A 287 -8.40 -2.03 -19.78
C LYS A 287 -9.39 -1.66 -18.69
N VAL A 288 -9.01 -0.75 -17.79
CA VAL A 288 -9.83 -0.34 -16.66
C VAL A 288 -9.87 1.19 -16.59
N PHE A 289 -11.08 1.75 -16.53
CA PHE A 289 -11.31 3.16 -16.28
C PHE A 289 -12.13 3.30 -14.99
N GLN A 290 -11.63 4.06 -14.02
CA GLN A 290 -12.33 4.32 -12.77
C GLN A 290 -12.43 5.81 -12.52
N SER A 291 -13.62 6.28 -12.16
CA SER A 291 -13.83 7.61 -11.61
C SER A 291 -14.46 7.49 -10.24
N LEU A 292 -13.64 7.72 -9.21
CA LEU A 292 -14.05 7.59 -7.82
C LEU A 292 -14.72 8.85 -7.31
N ARG A 293 -14.26 10.01 -7.79
CA ARG A 293 -14.82 11.32 -7.48
C ARG A 293 -14.92 12.22 -8.70
N GLY A 294 -15.91 13.11 -8.67
CA GLY A 294 -16.23 14.07 -9.72
C GLY A 294 -17.52 13.75 -10.47
N THR A 295 -18.18 14.81 -10.95
CA THR A 295 -19.46 14.75 -11.68
C THR A 295 -19.34 15.08 -13.17
N TRP A 296 -18.12 15.23 -13.68
CA TRP A 296 -17.82 15.68 -15.04
C TRP A 296 -18.06 14.64 -16.14
N ILE A 297 -18.22 13.37 -15.79
CA ILE A 297 -18.37 12.28 -16.75
C ILE A 297 -19.82 12.22 -17.22
N THR A 298 -20.01 12.29 -18.54
CA THR A 298 -21.31 12.16 -19.20
C THR A 298 -21.52 10.74 -19.73
N VAL A 299 -22.78 10.39 -20.05
CA VAL A 299 -23.07 9.11 -20.71
C VAL A 299 -22.38 8.98 -22.07
N ASP A 300 -22.20 10.09 -22.79
CA ASP A 300 -21.52 10.10 -24.08
C ASP A 300 -20.01 9.77 -23.91
N ASN A 301 -19.37 10.21 -22.82
CA ASN A 301 -18.03 9.74 -22.46
C ASN A 301 -17.98 8.22 -22.25
N LEU A 302 -19.00 7.65 -21.59
CA LEU A 302 -19.05 6.21 -21.33
C LEU A 302 -19.21 5.40 -22.64
N MET A 303 -19.97 5.91 -23.60
CA MET A 303 -20.20 5.27 -24.90
C MET A 303 -18.99 5.40 -25.85
N THR A 304 -18.17 6.44 -25.69
CA THR A 304 -16.97 6.68 -26.51
C THR A 304 -15.71 5.96 -25.99
N LEU A 305 -15.72 5.52 -24.73
CA LEU A 305 -14.63 4.78 -24.10
C LEU A 305 -14.50 3.34 -24.63
N ASP A 306 -13.30 2.95 -25.04
CA ASP A 306 -12.97 1.55 -25.36
C ASP A 306 -12.31 0.85 -24.15
N CYS A 307 -13.14 0.35 -23.23
CA CYS A 307 -12.72 -0.28 -21.98
C CYS A 307 -13.18 -1.74 -21.83
N ILE A 308 -12.50 -2.47 -20.93
CA ILE A 308 -12.99 -3.79 -20.45
C ILE A 308 -13.84 -3.60 -19.18
N CYS A 309 -13.38 -2.73 -18.28
CA CYS A 309 -14.06 -2.42 -17.03
C CYS A 309 -14.19 -0.89 -16.86
N ILE A 310 -15.39 -0.44 -16.54
CA ILE A 310 -15.70 0.96 -16.23
C ILE A 310 -16.41 1.00 -14.88
N VAL A 311 -15.90 1.82 -13.94
CA VAL A 311 -16.52 2.01 -12.62
C VAL A 311 -16.60 3.49 -12.28
N ILE A 312 -17.81 4.00 -12.08
CA ILE A 312 -18.07 5.39 -11.69
C ILE A 312 -18.77 5.38 -10.32
N LYS A 313 -18.16 6.00 -9.31
CA LYS A 313 -18.65 5.91 -7.92
C LYS A 313 -19.43 7.12 -7.43
N GLU A 314 -19.05 8.34 -7.82
CA GLU A 314 -19.69 9.57 -7.33
C GLU A 314 -20.79 10.07 -8.28
N LYS A 315 -20.49 10.29 -9.56
CA LYS A 315 -21.49 10.68 -10.56
C LYS A 315 -22.62 9.66 -10.60
N ARG A 316 -23.84 10.18 -10.52
CA ARG A 316 -25.08 9.43 -10.72
C ARG A 316 -25.64 9.71 -12.12
N PHE A 317 -26.30 8.72 -12.70
CA PHE A 317 -26.92 8.79 -14.02
C PHE A 317 -28.41 8.52 -13.92
N THR A 318 -29.18 9.11 -14.82
CA THR A 318 -30.62 8.83 -14.93
C THR A 318 -30.85 7.45 -15.55
N CYS A 319 -32.02 6.88 -15.29
CA CYS A 319 -32.47 5.65 -15.94
C CYS A 319 -32.52 5.82 -17.48
N ALA A 320 -32.89 7.01 -17.97
CA ALA A 320 -32.88 7.34 -19.39
C ALA A 320 -31.47 7.36 -19.99
N GLU A 321 -30.47 7.89 -19.27
CA GLU A 321 -29.06 7.81 -19.70
C GLU A 321 -28.57 6.35 -19.74
N MET A 322 -28.92 5.53 -18.76
CA MET A 322 -28.56 4.10 -18.78
C MET A 322 -29.29 3.32 -19.87
N ASN A 323 -30.55 3.65 -20.18
CA ASN A 323 -31.26 3.12 -21.33
C ASN A 323 -30.50 3.43 -22.64
N ARG A 324 -30.03 4.68 -22.82
CA ARG A 324 -29.19 5.07 -23.97
C ARG A 324 -27.92 4.23 -24.04
N PHE A 325 -27.24 4.00 -22.91
CA PHE A 325 -26.03 3.18 -22.86
C PHE A 325 -26.30 1.71 -23.23
N ILE A 326 -27.37 1.10 -22.69
CA ILE A 326 -27.74 -0.29 -23.03
C ILE A 326 -28.05 -0.40 -24.52
N LYS A 327 -28.85 0.52 -25.08
CA LYS A 327 -29.14 0.58 -26.52
C LYS A 327 -27.87 0.75 -27.35
N HIS A 328 -26.92 1.58 -26.92
CA HIS A 328 -25.62 1.73 -27.57
C HIS A 328 -24.88 0.39 -27.62
N TRP A 329 -24.82 -0.36 -26.51
CA TRP A 329 -24.17 -1.66 -26.46
C TRP A 329 -24.88 -2.70 -27.35
N VAL A 330 -26.22 -2.78 -27.30
CA VAL A 330 -27.05 -3.67 -28.14
C VAL A 330 -26.82 -3.39 -29.63
N ASN A 331 -26.57 -2.13 -30.00
CA ASN A 331 -26.27 -1.73 -31.38
C ASN A 331 -24.80 -1.93 -31.78
N GLY A 332 -24.00 -2.66 -31.00
CA GLY A 332 -22.60 -2.98 -31.32
C GLY A 332 -21.56 -2.06 -30.67
N GLY A 333 -22.01 -1.08 -29.89
CA GLY A 333 -21.17 -0.20 -29.10
C GLY A 333 -20.35 -0.91 -28.01
N SER A 334 -19.31 -0.24 -27.51
CA SER A 334 -18.41 -0.72 -26.44
C SER A 334 -18.00 -2.21 -26.56
N PRO A 335 -17.39 -2.66 -27.68
CA PRO A 335 -17.24 -4.08 -28.00
C PRO A 335 -16.28 -4.86 -27.10
N ARG A 336 -15.44 -4.20 -26.30
CA ARG A 336 -14.52 -4.84 -25.34
C ARG A 336 -15.06 -4.89 -23.91
N LEU A 337 -16.20 -4.24 -23.65
CA LEU A 337 -16.77 -4.12 -22.32
C LEU A 337 -17.12 -5.49 -21.76
N LYS A 338 -16.76 -5.70 -20.49
CA LYS A 338 -17.16 -6.85 -19.69
C LYS A 338 -17.87 -6.43 -18.41
N VAL A 339 -17.48 -5.30 -17.83
CA VAL A 339 -18.00 -4.82 -16.54
C VAL A 339 -18.26 -3.33 -16.62
N PHE A 340 -19.45 -2.92 -16.22
CA PHE A 340 -19.85 -1.54 -16.09
C PHE A 340 -20.64 -1.35 -14.78
N GLN A 341 -20.16 -0.43 -13.94
CA GLN A 341 -20.79 -0.11 -12.67
C GLN A 341 -20.93 1.40 -12.51
N VAL A 342 -22.16 1.85 -12.25
CA VAL A 342 -22.47 3.26 -11.95
C VAL A 342 -23.51 3.35 -10.83
N LYS A 343 -23.88 4.58 -10.45
CA LYS A 343 -25.04 4.82 -9.60
C LYS A 343 -26.17 5.52 -10.38
N LEU A 344 -27.41 5.24 -10.00
CA LEU A 344 -28.60 5.89 -10.51
C LEU A 344 -29.02 7.09 -9.64
N THR A 345 -29.66 8.08 -10.27
CA THR A 345 -30.32 9.20 -9.61
C THR A 345 -31.73 8.86 -9.15
N GLU A 346 -32.42 7.93 -9.82
CA GLU A 346 -33.81 7.54 -9.55
C GLU A 346 -34.06 6.06 -9.85
N GLU A 347 -35.16 5.53 -9.32
CA GLU A 347 -35.76 4.27 -9.72
C GLU A 347 -36.89 4.58 -10.71
N ASN A 348 -36.65 4.35 -12.00
CA ASN A 348 -37.64 4.55 -13.06
C ASN A 348 -37.49 3.44 -14.12
N ASP A 349 -38.14 2.31 -13.85
CA ASP A 349 -38.10 1.14 -14.72
C ASP A 349 -38.67 1.47 -16.12
N GLU A 350 -39.75 2.24 -16.20
CA GLU A 350 -40.33 2.62 -17.50
C GLU A 350 -39.30 3.29 -18.41
N ALA A 351 -38.58 4.30 -17.91
CA ALA A 351 -37.52 4.98 -18.65
C ALA A 351 -36.31 4.08 -18.91
N LEU A 352 -35.96 3.17 -17.99
CA LEU A 352 -34.82 2.27 -18.16
C LEU A 352 -35.08 1.21 -19.23
N PHE A 353 -36.30 0.65 -19.30
CA PHE A 353 -36.67 -0.45 -20.18
C PHE A 353 -37.28 0.01 -21.51
N GLU A 354 -37.58 1.30 -21.68
CA GLU A 354 -38.21 1.83 -22.89
C GLU A 354 -37.48 1.37 -24.17
N GLY A 355 -38.18 0.61 -25.01
CA GLY A 355 -37.65 0.11 -26.29
C GLY A 355 -36.48 -0.87 -26.17
N ILE A 356 -36.33 -1.54 -25.03
CA ILE A 356 -35.37 -2.63 -24.80
C ILE A 356 -36.15 -3.93 -24.59
N ASP A 357 -35.84 -4.96 -25.38
CA ASP A 357 -36.32 -6.32 -25.14
C ASP A 357 -35.41 -7.00 -24.12
N ALA A 358 -35.74 -6.84 -22.83
CA ALA A 358 -34.99 -7.41 -21.72
C ALA A 358 -35.75 -8.57 -21.08
N GLN A 359 -35.06 -9.70 -20.87
CA GLN A 359 -35.66 -10.91 -20.31
C GLN A 359 -35.09 -11.22 -18.93
N TRP A 360 -35.94 -11.49 -17.95
CA TRP A 360 -35.49 -11.84 -16.61
C TRP A 360 -34.98 -13.30 -16.57
N ASN A 361 -33.74 -13.50 -16.14
CA ASN A 361 -33.12 -14.81 -15.99
C ASN A 361 -32.65 -15.02 -14.55
N ILE A 362 -33.34 -15.92 -13.82
CA ILE A 362 -33.06 -16.24 -12.42
C ILE A 362 -31.83 -17.15 -12.22
N GLU A 363 -31.42 -17.89 -13.25
CA GLU A 363 -30.34 -18.88 -13.15
C GLU A 363 -28.95 -18.26 -13.24
N LYS A 364 -28.85 -17.05 -13.79
CA LYS A 364 -27.58 -16.32 -13.86
C LYS A 364 -27.15 -15.83 -12.47
N VAL A 365 -25.89 -16.10 -12.16
CA VAL A 365 -25.23 -15.76 -10.91
C VAL A 365 -24.01 -14.90 -11.20
N CYS A 366 -23.91 -13.78 -10.50
CA CYS A 366 -22.70 -12.97 -10.47
C CYS A 366 -22.07 -13.05 -9.09
N VAL A 367 -20.76 -13.31 -9.04
CA VAL A 367 -19.98 -13.34 -7.80
C VAL A 367 -19.01 -12.17 -7.81
N SER A 368 -19.26 -11.25 -6.88
CA SER A 368 -18.41 -10.11 -6.53
C SER A 368 -17.98 -10.28 -5.06
N GLU A 369 -18.04 -9.20 -4.28
CA GLU A 369 -18.02 -9.24 -2.80
C GLU A 369 -19.23 -9.99 -2.20
N SER A 370 -20.28 -10.23 -2.99
CA SER A 370 -21.47 -10.99 -2.63
C SER A 370 -22.01 -11.76 -3.84
N ARG A 371 -22.83 -12.79 -3.58
CA ARG A 371 -23.51 -13.58 -4.62
C ARG A 371 -24.83 -12.92 -4.99
N HIS A 372 -24.96 -12.55 -6.25
CA HIS A 372 -26.16 -11.93 -6.81
C HIS A 372 -26.81 -12.90 -7.80
N ASN A 373 -28.10 -13.16 -7.63
CA ASN A 373 -28.88 -14.02 -8.53
C ASN A 373 -29.91 -13.16 -9.27
N GLY A 374 -30.24 -13.56 -10.50
CA GLY A 374 -31.29 -12.90 -11.28
C GLY A 374 -30.80 -11.66 -12.01
N PHE A 375 -30.83 -11.68 -13.34
CA PHE A 375 -30.43 -10.55 -14.18
C PHE A 375 -31.44 -10.32 -15.29
N PHE A 376 -31.63 -9.05 -15.68
CA PHE A 376 -32.26 -8.72 -16.95
C PHE A 376 -31.24 -8.90 -18.07
N GLU A 377 -31.52 -9.79 -19.00
CA GLU A 377 -30.65 -10.10 -20.13
C GLU A 377 -31.08 -9.35 -21.38
N VAL A 378 -30.09 -8.80 -22.08
CA VAL A 378 -30.24 -8.19 -23.41
C VAL A 378 -29.30 -8.88 -24.38
N PHE A 379 -29.77 -8.99 -25.62
CA PHE A 379 -29.10 -9.74 -26.67
C PHE A 379 -28.56 -8.81 -27.73
N ARG A 380 -27.35 -9.09 -28.17
CA ARG A 380 -26.70 -8.38 -29.27
C ARG A 380 -26.72 -9.24 -30.53
N SER A 381 -26.83 -8.60 -31.68
CA SER A 381 -26.91 -9.28 -32.98
C SER A 381 -25.70 -10.16 -33.31
N ASP A 382 -24.55 -9.94 -32.67
CA ASP A 382 -23.34 -10.77 -32.80
C ASP A 382 -23.33 -12.01 -31.89
N GLY A 383 -24.45 -12.33 -31.23
CA GLY A 383 -24.63 -13.50 -30.38
C GLY A 383 -24.10 -13.33 -28.96
N ARG A 384 -23.69 -12.13 -28.56
CA ARG A 384 -23.32 -11.85 -27.16
C ARG A 384 -24.55 -11.49 -26.33
N THR A 385 -24.52 -11.93 -25.08
CA THR A 385 -25.55 -11.59 -24.09
C THR A 385 -24.93 -10.77 -22.97
N ALA A 386 -25.64 -9.75 -22.51
CA ALA A 386 -25.28 -9.01 -21.31
C ALA A 386 -26.43 -9.06 -20.30
N GLY A 387 -26.08 -9.12 -19.02
CA GLY A 387 -27.01 -9.04 -17.92
C GLY A 387 -26.86 -7.70 -17.19
N PHE A 388 -27.96 -7.11 -16.75
CA PHE A 388 -27.94 -5.97 -15.85
C PHE A 388 -28.88 -6.13 -14.67
N GLN A 389 -28.55 -5.46 -13.58
CA GLN A 389 -29.30 -5.50 -12.35
C GLN A 389 -29.17 -4.17 -11.59
N ILE A 390 -30.25 -3.81 -10.90
CA ILE A 390 -30.35 -2.61 -10.10
C ILE A 390 -30.41 -3.03 -8.63
N TYR A 391 -29.47 -2.51 -7.85
CA TYR A 391 -29.49 -2.56 -6.39
C TYR A 391 -29.43 -1.12 -5.92
N PHE A 392 -30.56 -0.42 -5.97
CA PHE A 392 -30.58 1.04 -5.86
C PHE A 392 -29.74 1.52 -4.65
N PRO A 393 -28.82 2.48 -4.84
CA PRO A 393 -28.63 3.29 -6.03
C PRO A 393 -27.65 2.71 -7.06
N PHE A 394 -27.21 1.46 -6.97
CA PHE A 394 -26.22 0.88 -7.87
C PHE A 394 -26.85 0.26 -9.11
N PHE A 395 -26.30 0.57 -10.28
CA PHE A 395 -26.61 -0.11 -11.54
C PHE A 395 -25.38 -0.88 -12.00
N TRP A 396 -25.59 -2.18 -12.26
CA TRP A 396 -24.57 -3.10 -12.71
C TRP A 396 -24.94 -3.63 -14.08
N PHE A 397 -23.94 -3.71 -14.96
CA PHE A 397 -24.05 -4.30 -16.29
C PHE A 397 -22.81 -5.16 -16.55
N GLY A 398 -23.02 -6.41 -16.93
CA GLY A 398 -21.96 -7.39 -17.20
C GLY A 398 -22.21 -8.12 -18.51
N VAL A 399 -21.15 -8.32 -19.31
CA VAL A 399 -21.23 -9.09 -20.55
C VAL A 399 -20.84 -10.54 -20.27
N TRP A 400 -21.75 -11.48 -20.52
CA TRP A 400 -21.50 -12.88 -20.23
C TRP A 400 -20.42 -13.45 -21.15
N PRO A 401 -19.64 -14.44 -20.67
CA PRO A 401 -18.69 -15.16 -21.51
C PRO A 401 -19.43 -15.92 -22.62
N ILE A 402 -18.76 -16.12 -23.76
CA ILE A 402 -19.37 -16.74 -24.97
C ILE A 402 -19.81 -18.19 -24.72
N ASP A 403 -19.20 -18.89 -23.75
CA ASP A 403 -19.63 -20.24 -23.35
C ASP A 403 -20.89 -20.26 -22.47
N ASN A 404 -21.54 -19.10 -22.33
CA ASN A 404 -22.84 -18.89 -21.71
C ASN A 404 -22.93 -19.42 -20.28
N ARG A 405 -21.80 -19.46 -19.56
CA ARG A 405 -21.76 -19.87 -18.15
C ARG A 405 -22.77 -19.08 -17.34
N ASN A 406 -23.35 -19.75 -16.36
CA ASN A 406 -24.27 -19.15 -15.40
C ASN A 406 -23.54 -18.42 -14.26
N LEU A 407 -22.21 -18.39 -14.28
CA LEU A 407 -21.37 -17.74 -13.27
C LEU A 407 -20.47 -16.70 -13.93
N PHE A 408 -20.51 -15.47 -13.41
CA PHE A 408 -19.59 -14.39 -13.78
C PHE A 408 -18.83 -13.90 -12.53
N GLU A 409 -17.50 -13.92 -12.60
CA GLU A 409 -16.64 -13.49 -11.50
C GLU A 409 -16.07 -12.10 -11.77
N LEU A 410 -16.38 -11.15 -10.88
CA LEU A 410 -15.96 -9.76 -10.99
C LEU A 410 -14.55 -9.50 -10.40
N GLY A 411 -14.01 -10.43 -9.60
CA GLY A 411 -12.77 -10.27 -8.84
C GLY A 411 -11.46 -10.29 -9.64
N VAL A 412 -11.50 -10.32 -10.98
CA VAL A 412 -10.33 -10.64 -11.82
C VAL A 412 -9.77 -9.42 -12.59
N PHE A 413 -10.27 -8.19 -12.40
CA PHE A 413 -9.95 -7.04 -13.27
C PHE A 413 -9.10 -5.93 -12.66
#